data_AF-A0A4Y2F975-F1
#
_entry.id   AF-A0A4Y2F975-F1
#
_cell.length_a   1.000
_cell.length_b   1.000
_cell.length_c   1.000
_cell.angle_alpha   90.00
_cell.angle_beta   90.00
_cell.angle_gamma   90.00
#
_symmetry.space_group_name_H-M   'P 1'
#
loop_
_entity.id
_entity.type
_entity.pdbx_description
1 polymer ?
#
loop_
_entity_poly.entity_id
_entity_poly.type
_entity_poly.pdbx_seq_one_letter_code
_entity_poly.pdbx_strand_id
1 'polypeptide(L)'
;MAASYVESRIVVPIKPTFTDMSLAKTAIALLSEFNIQILWKVFSEMVYGNSPELEGSSEHSPSLLNRVKEKTLLVPTNLRHNVWEAVERVQEEVRKWMHDHRYVPGLDHTKFPFFWRSDGTIDRAKTAQDLVENQTMDIKTRFEIACKYCLV
;
A
#
# COMPACT_ATOMS: atom_id res chain seq x y z
N MET A 1 -14.90 0.33 45.74
CA MET A 1 -14.81 0.37 44.26
C MET A 1 -13.58 -0.42 43.87
N ALA A 2 -13.74 -1.55 43.17
CA ALA A 2 -12.61 -2.37 42.72
C ALA A 2 -12.07 -1.82 41.40
N ALA A 3 -10.78 -1.49 41.37
CA ALA A 3 -10.07 -1.10 40.16
C ALA A 3 -9.83 -2.35 39.31
N SER A 4 -10.41 -2.41 38.11
CA SER A 4 -10.12 -3.48 37.15
C SER A 4 -8.75 -3.20 36.51
N TYR A 5 -7.77 -3.99 36.90
CA TYR A 5 -6.46 -4.08 36.26
C TYR A 5 -6.66 -4.56 34.81
N VAL A 6 -6.65 -3.63 33.85
CA VAL A 6 -6.58 -4.01 32.44
C VAL A 6 -5.14 -4.40 32.18
N GLU A 7 -4.94 -5.71 32.08
CA GLU A 7 -3.69 -6.37 31.72
C GLU A 7 -3.15 -5.74 30.42
N SER A 8 -2.19 -4.84 30.58
CA SER A 8 -1.51 -4.19 29.47
C SER A 8 -0.62 -5.24 28.82
N ARG A 9 -1.16 -5.99 27.86
CA ARG A 9 -0.37 -6.91 27.05
C ARG A 9 0.66 -6.06 26.31
N ILE A 10 1.92 -6.18 26.72
CA ILE A 10 3.06 -5.58 26.04
C ILE A 10 3.11 -6.22 24.66
N VAL A 11 2.56 -5.53 23.66
CA VAL A 11 2.73 -5.91 22.26
C VAL A 11 4.18 -5.59 21.93
N VAL A 12 5.05 -6.61 21.95
CA VAL A 12 6.42 -6.45 21.48
C VAL A 12 6.34 -6.06 20.00
N PRO A 13 6.89 -4.89 19.60
CA PRO A 13 6.89 -4.50 18.20
C PRO A 13 7.61 -5.57 17.38
N ILE A 14 6.92 -6.16 16.41
CA ILE A 14 7.54 -7.09 15.48
C ILE A 14 8.61 -6.33 14.73
N LYS A 15 9.88 -6.71 14.93
CA LYS A 15 10.97 -6.19 14.13
C LYS A 15 10.98 -6.95 12.80
N PRO A 16 10.68 -6.32 11.67
CA PRO A 16 10.66 -7.01 10.38
C PRO A 16 12.05 -7.57 10.07
N THR A 17 12.10 -8.74 9.45
CA THR A 17 13.37 -9.32 8.97
C THR A 17 13.86 -8.54 7.75
N PHE A 18 15.13 -8.72 7.37
CA PHE A 18 15.64 -8.17 6.11
C PHE A 18 14.85 -8.68 4.90
N THR A 19 14.40 -9.93 4.96
CA THR A 19 13.53 -10.51 3.93
C THR A 19 12.20 -9.77 3.87
N ASP A 20 11.52 -9.56 5.00
CA ASP A 20 10.25 -8.82 5.03
C ASP A 20 10.41 -7.40 4.50
N MET A 21 11.49 -6.71 4.91
CA MET A 21 11.79 -5.36 4.43
C MET A 21 12.06 -5.32 2.92
N SER A 22 12.77 -6.32 2.39
CA SER A 22 13.05 -6.42 0.96
C SER A 22 11.78 -6.69 0.15
N LEU A 23 10.91 -7.58 0.64
CA LEU A 23 9.63 -7.88 0.02
C LEU A 23 8.72 -6.66 0.01
N ALA A 24 8.60 -5.96 1.15
CA ALA A 24 7.84 -4.73 1.27
C ALA A 24 8.34 -3.66 0.29
N LYS A 25 9.66 -3.44 0.24
CA LYS A 25 10.25 -2.44 -0.67
C LYS A 25 9.99 -2.75 -2.14
N THR A 26 10.12 -4.03 -2.54
CA THR A 26 9.80 -4.47 -3.91
C THR A 26 8.31 -4.31 -4.21
N ALA A 27 7.42 -4.67 -3.28
CA ALA A 27 5.98 -4.54 -3.43
C ALA A 27 5.54 -3.07 -3.61
N ILE A 28 6.07 -2.17 -2.77
CA ILE A 28 5.83 -0.73 -2.88
C ILE A 28 6.27 -0.20 -4.24
N ALA A 29 7.47 -0.59 -4.70
CA ALA A 29 7.98 -0.15 -6.00
C ALA A 29 7.06 -0.60 -7.15
N LEU A 30 6.60 -1.86 -7.13
CA LEU A 30 5.67 -2.38 -8.14
C LEU A 30 4.34 -1.63 -8.14
N LEU A 31 3.74 -1.40 -6.97
CA LEU A 31 2.46 -0.68 -6.85
C LEU A 31 2.56 0.81 -7.17
N SER A 32 3.73 1.42 -6.97
CA SER A 32 3.96 2.82 -7.35
C SER A 32 4.00 3.03 -8.87
N GLU A 33 4.30 1.98 -9.62
CA GLU A 33 4.52 2.05 -11.08
C GLU A 33 3.39 1.42 -11.88
N PHE A 34 2.69 0.44 -11.31
CA PHE A 34 1.72 -0.36 -12.04
C PHE A 34 0.40 -0.51 -11.30
N ASN A 35 -0.69 -0.59 -12.06
CA ASN A 35 -2.01 -0.91 -11.53
C ASN A 35 -2.02 -2.36 -10.99
N ILE A 36 -2.63 -2.55 -9.81
CA ILE A 36 -2.79 -3.85 -9.15
C ILE A 36 -3.42 -4.91 -10.08
N GLN A 37 -4.33 -4.54 -10.98
CA GLN A 37 -4.95 -5.48 -11.93
C GLN A 37 -3.93 -6.04 -12.93
N ILE A 38 -3.01 -5.20 -13.42
CA ILE A 38 -1.94 -5.64 -14.34
C ILE A 38 -0.97 -6.55 -13.58
N LEU A 39 -0.61 -6.18 -12.34
CA LEU A 39 0.24 -7.02 -11.49
C LEU A 39 -0.42 -8.37 -11.22
N TRP A 40 -1.70 -8.41 -10.84
CA TRP A 40 -2.45 -9.64 -10.60
C TRP A 40 -2.43 -10.58 -11.80
N LYS A 41 -2.65 -10.03 -13.00
CA LYS A 41 -2.61 -10.83 -14.24
C LYS A 41 -1.22 -11.45 -14.46
N VAL A 42 -0.15 -10.67 -14.35
CA VAL A 42 1.22 -11.17 -14.58
C VAL A 42 1.65 -12.19 -13.53
N PHE A 43 1.41 -11.90 -12.25
CA PHE A 43 1.76 -12.84 -11.18
C PHE A 43 0.90 -14.10 -11.24
N SER A 44 -0.36 -14.01 -11.64
CA SER A 44 -1.20 -15.20 -11.84
C SER A 44 -0.67 -16.11 -12.94
N GLU A 45 -0.22 -15.53 -14.05
CA GLU A 45 0.38 -16.27 -15.17
C GLU A 45 1.69 -16.94 -14.73
N MET A 46 2.54 -16.20 -14.01
CA MET A 46 3.88 -16.67 -13.62
C MET A 46 3.92 -17.63 -12.42
N VAL A 47 2.99 -17.49 -11.47
CA VAL A 47 2.99 -18.26 -10.21
C VAL A 47 2.03 -19.44 -10.29
N TYR A 48 0.84 -19.24 -10.86
CA TYR A 48 -0.21 -20.25 -10.88
C TYR A 48 -0.39 -20.91 -12.26
N GLY A 49 0.27 -20.40 -13.30
CA GLY A 49 0.08 -20.87 -14.69
C GLY A 49 -1.27 -20.48 -15.27
N ASN A 50 -2.01 -19.57 -14.62
CA ASN A 50 -3.33 -19.13 -15.02
C ASN A 50 -3.27 -17.74 -15.64
N SER A 51 -3.90 -17.54 -16.80
CA SER A 51 -4.04 -16.20 -17.40
C SER A 51 -5.48 -15.73 -17.25
N PRO A 52 -5.85 -15.06 -16.13
CA PRO A 52 -7.20 -14.56 -15.96
C PRO A 52 -7.55 -13.55 -17.07
N GLU A 53 -8.76 -13.65 -17.59
CA GLU A 53 -9.34 -12.61 -18.44
C GLU A 53 -9.62 -11.38 -17.57
N LEU A 54 -9.18 -10.20 -18.02
CA LEU A 54 -9.40 -8.97 -17.27
C LEU A 54 -10.75 -8.39 -17.71
N GLU A 55 -11.80 -8.59 -16.93
CA GLU A 55 -13.12 -8.02 -17.22
C GLU A 55 -13.07 -6.48 -17.17
N GLY A 56 -13.47 -5.84 -18.29
CA GLY A 56 -13.65 -4.38 -18.37
C GLY A 56 -12.47 -3.56 -18.93
N SER A 57 -11.46 -4.17 -19.55
CA SER A 57 -10.30 -3.43 -20.06
C SER A 57 -10.55 -2.78 -21.43
N SER A 58 -10.93 -1.51 -21.42
CA SER A 58 -10.36 -0.56 -22.38
C SER A 58 -8.82 -0.68 -22.32
N GLU A 59 -8.24 -1.25 -23.37
CA GLU A 59 -6.84 -1.07 -23.79
C GLU A 59 -5.77 -0.99 -22.66
N HIS A 60 -5.49 -2.07 -21.94
CA HIS A 60 -4.16 -2.19 -21.36
C HIS A 60 -3.17 -2.45 -22.49
N SER A 61 -2.36 -1.43 -22.79
CA SER A 61 -1.36 -1.52 -23.85
C SER A 61 -0.44 -2.73 -23.62
N PRO A 62 -0.21 -3.58 -24.64
CA PRO A 62 0.71 -4.71 -24.55
C PRO A 62 2.10 -4.32 -24.01
N SER A 63 2.51 -3.06 -24.22
CA SER A 63 3.76 -2.49 -23.71
C SER A 63 3.83 -2.42 -22.18
N LEU A 64 2.74 -2.07 -21.48
CA LEU A 64 2.70 -2.05 -20.02
C LEU A 64 2.82 -3.46 -19.44
N LEU A 65 2.12 -4.42 -20.05
CA LEU A 65 2.18 -5.82 -19.63
C LEU A 65 3.62 -6.37 -19.77
N ASN A 66 4.27 -6.11 -20.90
CA ASN A 66 5.65 -6.54 -21.13
C ASN A 66 6.62 -5.92 -20.13
N ARG A 67 6.47 -4.63 -19.81
CA ARG A 67 7.29 -3.95 -18.81
C ARG A 67 7.13 -4.54 -17.41
N VAL A 68 5.91 -4.92 -17.02
CA VAL A 68 5.68 -5.64 -15.75
C VAL A 68 6.33 -7.01 -15.78
N LYS A 69 6.19 -7.75 -16.90
CA LYS A 69 6.83 -9.06 -17.07
C LYS A 69 8.35 -8.95 -16.93
N GLU A 70 9.00 -8.00 -17.61
CA GLU A 70 10.44 -7.76 -17.50
C GLU A 70 10.89 -7.53 -16.06
N LYS A 71 10.19 -6.67 -15.30
CA LYS A 71 10.53 -6.45 -13.88
C LYS A 71 10.26 -7.66 -13.00
N THR A 72 9.20 -8.40 -13.27
CA THR A 72 8.86 -9.62 -12.51
C THR A 72 9.86 -10.74 -12.79
N LEU A 73 10.44 -10.79 -13.99
CA LEU A 73 11.50 -11.75 -14.34
C LEU A 73 12.80 -11.51 -13.57
N LEU A 74 13.05 -10.28 -13.09
CA LEU A 74 14.18 -9.97 -12.19
C LEU A 74 13.99 -10.61 -10.80
N VAL A 75 12.76 -10.97 -10.43
CA VAL A 75 12.47 -11.67 -9.18
C VAL A 75 12.69 -13.18 -9.37
N PRO A 76 13.56 -13.81 -8.55
CA PRO A 76 13.75 -15.26 -8.57
C PRO A 76 12.42 -16.01 -8.48
N THR A 77 12.26 -17.06 -9.27
CA THR A 77 10.98 -17.79 -9.41
C THR A 77 10.40 -18.22 -8.05
N ASN A 78 11.24 -18.73 -7.15
CA ASN A 78 10.85 -19.18 -5.81
C ASN A 78 10.41 -18.03 -4.87
N LEU A 79 10.69 -16.78 -5.22
CA LEU A 79 10.29 -15.59 -4.45
C LEU A 79 9.07 -14.87 -5.03
N ARG A 80 8.65 -15.20 -6.26
CA ARG A 80 7.54 -14.50 -6.93
C ARG A 80 6.23 -14.58 -6.16
N HIS A 81 5.93 -15.74 -5.58
CA HIS A 81 4.77 -15.90 -4.70
C HIS A 81 4.84 -14.95 -3.49
N ASN A 82 5.98 -14.91 -2.80
CA ASN A 82 6.16 -14.05 -1.63
C ASN A 82 6.11 -12.56 -1.98
N VAL A 83 6.61 -12.18 -3.16
CA VAL A 83 6.48 -10.81 -3.69
C VAL A 83 5.02 -10.49 -3.99
N TRP A 84 4.27 -11.41 -4.59
CA TRP A 84 2.84 -11.22 -4.83
C TRP A 84 2.06 -11.02 -3.53
N GLU A 85 2.25 -11.88 -2.53
CA GLU A 85 1.61 -11.70 -1.23
C GLU A 85 1.99 -10.36 -0.58
N ALA A 86 3.25 -9.92 -0.73
CA ALA A 86 3.67 -8.61 -0.23
C ALA A 86 2.96 -7.46 -0.98
N VAL A 87 2.78 -7.57 -2.30
CA VAL A 87 1.98 -6.61 -3.09
C VAL A 87 0.54 -6.57 -2.59
N GLU A 88 -0.09 -7.72 -2.33
CA GLU A 88 -1.45 -7.76 -1.78
C GLU A 88 -1.55 -7.08 -0.42
N ARG A 89 -0.58 -7.32 0.47
CA ARG A 89 -0.52 -6.68 1.80
C ARG A 89 -0.38 -5.16 1.70
N VAL A 90 0.51 -4.66 0.84
CA VAL A 90 0.71 -3.22 0.63
C VAL A 90 -0.54 -2.59 0.02
N GLN A 91 -1.15 -3.23 -0.97
CA GLN A 91 -2.40 -2.76 -1.57
C GLN A 91 -3.53 -2.69 -0.54
N GLU A 92 -3.61 -3.67 0.35
CA GLU A 92 -4.61 -3.67 1.42
C GLU A 92 -4.37 -2.54 2.42
N GLU A 93 -3.12 -2.19 2.72
CA GLU A 93 -2.82 -1.03 3.55
C GLU A 93 -3.25 0.29 2.89
N VAL A 94 -3.07 0.42 1.57
CA VAL A 94 -3.62 1.55 0.81
C VAL A 94 -5.15 1.58 0.88
N ARG A 95 -5.81 0.44 0.70
CA ARG A 95 -7.29 0.36 0.80
C ARG A 95 -7.78 0.74 2.19
N LYS A 96 -7.10 0.30 3.25
CA LYS A 96 -7.42 0.70 4.63
C LYS A 96 -7.28 2.21 4.81
N TRP A 97 -6.17 2.79 4.35
CA TRP A 97 -6.02 4.24 4.36
C TRP A 97 -7.18 4.94 3.65
N MET A 98 -7.54 4.52 2.43
CA MET A 98 -8.66 5.09 1.69
C MET A 98 -9.97 4.96 2.46
N HIS A 99 -10.23 3.79 3.04
CA HIS A 99 -11.44 3.51 3.81
C HIS A 99 -11.57 4.39 5.04
N ASP A 100 -10.46 4.58 5.78
CA ASP A 100 -10.40 5.39 7.00
C ASP A 100 -10.61 6.88 6.70
N HIS A 101 -10.28 7.33 5.49
CA HIS A 101 -10.35 8.74 5.10
C HIS A 101 -11.43 9.03 4.04
N ARG A 102 -12.32 8.07 3.75
CA ARG A 102 -13.36 8.20 2.70
C ARG A 102 -14.30 9.39 2.88
N TYR A 103 -14.45 9.88 4.10
CA TYR A 103 -15.30 11.02 4.44
C TYR A 103 -14.55 12.34 4.50
N VAL A 104 -13.23 12.34 4.28
CA VAL A 104 -12.43 13.56 4.21
C VAL A 104 -12.68 14.20 2.84
N PRO A 105 -13.33 15.38 2.77
CA PRO A 105 -13.68 15.99 1.49
C PRO A 105 -12.44 16.35 0.67
N GLY A 106 -12.49 16.15 -0.65
CA GLY A 106 -11.44 16.62 -1.57
C GLY A 106 -10.11 15.84 -1.49
N LEU A 107 -10.04 14.76 -0.73
CA LEU A 107 -8.84 13.94 -0.60
C LEU A 107 -8.72 12.99 -1.81
N ASP A 108 -7.87 13.35 -2.78
CA ASP A 108 -7.60 12.51 -3.95
C ASP A 108 -6.59 11.40 -3.66
N HIS A 109 -7.10 10.25 -3.24
CA HIS A 109 -6.30 9.07 -2.88
C HIS A 109 -5.38 8.52 -3.99
N THR A 110 -5.55 8.94 -5.23
CA THR A 110 -4.72 8.49 -6.35
C THR A 110 -3.40 9.26 -6.49
N LYS A 111 -3.25 10.39 -5.80
CA LYS A 111 -2.14 11.34 -6.00
C LYS A 111 -1.14 11.42 -4.85
N PHE A 112 -1.34 10.71 -3.74
CA PHE A 112 -0.52 10.94 -2.55
C PHE A 112 0.70 10.01 -2.47
N PRO A 113 1.92 10.57 -2.32
CA PRO A 113 3.07 9.78 -1.94
C PRO A 113 2.91 9.37 -0.46
N PHE A 114 2.54 8.11 -0.22
CA PHE A 114 2.56 7.56 1.14
C PHE A 114 3.98 7.54 1.69
N PHE A 115 4.14 7.90 2.96
CA PHE A 115 5.37 7.59 3.67
C PHE A 115 5.31 6.14 4.13
N TRP A 116 6.16 5.30 3.56
CA TRP A 116 6.20 3.88 3.88
C TRP A 116 7.15 3.58 5.04
N ARG A 117 6.72 2.69 5.94
CA ARG A 117 7.58 2.04 6.92
C ARG A 117 8.28 0.85 6.28
N SER A 118 9.35 0.39 6.90
CA SER A 118 10.16 -0.72 6.37
C SER A 118 9.42 -2.05 6.29
N ASP A 119 8.34 -2.23 7.05
CA ASP A 119 7.49 -3.41 7.02
C ASP A 119 6.40 -3.36 5.93
N GLY A 120 6.35 -2.31 5.13
CA GLY A 120 5.35 -2.14 4.08
C GLY A 120 4.04 -1.51 4.55
N THR A 121 3.96 -1.07 5.81
CA THR A 121 2.80 -0.30 6.31
C THR A 121 2.97 1.19 6.04
N ILE A 122 1.85 1.94 6.01
CA ILE A 122 1.89 3.39 5.88
C ILE A 122 2.26 4.00 7.23
N ASP A 123 3.26 4.87 7.25
CA ASP A 123 3.50 5.77 8.37
C ASP A 123 2.38 6.81 8.39
N ARG A 124 1.29 6.46 9.06
CA ARG A 124 0.05 7.24 9.05
C ARG A 124 0.26 8.63 9.62
N ALA A 125 1.03 8.77 10.70
CA ALA A 125 1.30 10.04 11.35
C ALA A 125 2.12 10.96 10.43
N LYS A 126 3.22 10.44 9.87
CA LYS A 126 4.06 11.22 8.96
C LYS A 126 3.33 11.60 7.67
N THR A 127 2.53 10.68 7.12
CA THR A 127 1.69 10.95 5.95
C THR A 127 0.64 12.01 6.26
N ALA A 128 -0.05 11.91 7.39
CA ALA A 128 -1.03 12.91 7.80
C ALA A 128 -0.40 14.30 8.00
N GLN A 129 0.79 14.34 8.61
CA GLN A 129 1.53 15.59 8.80
C GLN A 129 1.86 16.27 7.47
N ASP A 130 2.42 15.54 6.50
CA ASP A 130 2.73 16.06 5.17
C ASP A 130 1.49 16.60 4.45
N LEU A 131 0.34 15.91 4.59
CA LEU A 131 -0.93 16.36 4.02
C LEU A 131 -1.44 17.66 4.66
N VAL A 132 -1.28 17.84 5.97
CA VAL A 132 -1.67 19.06 6.68
C VAL A 132 -0.77 20.24 6.31
N GLU A 133 0.51 19.98 6.04
CA GLU A 133 1.49 21.01 5.66
C GLU A 133 1.33 21.45 4.17
N ASN A 134 0.73 20.61 3.33
CA ASN A 134 0.54 20.87 1.90
C ASN A 134 -0.48 22.01 1.61
N GLN A 135 0.04 23.21 1.38
CA GLN A 135 -0.78 24.42 1.11
C GLN A 135 -1.62 24.36 -0.17
N THR A 136 -1.37 23.40 -1.08
CA THR A 136 -2.20 23.22 -2.28
C THR A 136 -3.53 22.51 -1.97
N MET A 137 -3.61 21.83 -0.82
CA MET A 137 -4.83 21.15 -0.37
C MET A 137 -5.80 22.14 0.29
N ASP A 138 -7.09 21.89 0.06
CA ASP A 138 -8.16 22.70 0.65
C ASP A 138 -8.06 22.74 2.19
N ILE A 139 -8.33 23.91 2.75
CA ILE A 139 -8.16 24.14 4.19
C ILE A 139 -9.08 23.26 5.03
N LYS A 140 -10.28 22.92 4.54
CA LYS A 140 -11.20 22.02 5.24
C LYS A 140 -10.65 20.59 5.24
N THR A 141 -10.11 20.13 4.12
CA THR A 141 -9.45 18.82 4.02
C THR A 141 -8.29 18.72 5.03
N ARG A 142 -7.44 19.75 5.10
CA ARG A 142 -6.31 19.79 6.04
C ARG A 142 -6.78 19.79 7.49
N PHE A 143 -7.79 20.58 7.82
CA PHE A 143 -8.37 20.63 9.16
C PHE A 143 -8.94 19.27 9.61
N GLU A 144 -9.69 18.58 8.74
CA GLU A 144 -10.25 17.26 9.03
C GLU A 144 -9.15 16.21 9.31
N ILE A 145 -8.07 16.22 8.53
CA ILE A 145 -6.91 15.33 8.76
C ILE A 145 -6.22 15.68 10.08
N ALA A 146 -5.98 16.96 10.34
CA ALA A 146 -5.37 17.44 11.57
C ALA A 146 -6.17 16.99 12.80
N CYS A 147 -7.50 17.14 12.78
CA CYS A 147 -8.39 16.66 13.83
C CYS A 147 -8.32 15.14 13.99
N LYS A 148 -8.34 14.37 12.90
CA LYS A 148 -8.30 12.90 12.94
C LYS A 148 -7.02 12.35 13.57
N TYR A 149 -5.89 13.02 13.35
CA TYR A 149 -4.57 12.60 13.85
C TYR A 149 -4.08 13.38 15.06
N CYS A 150 -4.88 14.29 15.61
CA CYS A 150 -4.49 15.19 16.70
C CYS A 150 -3.20 15.97 16.42
N LEU A 151 -3.04 16.44 15.18
CA LEU A 151 -1.91 17.27 14.76
C LEU A 151 -2.28 18.73 15.03
N VAL A 152 -1.54 19.37 15.94
CA VAL A 152 -1.76 20.75 16.41
C VAL A 152 -0.74 21.69 15.79
#